data_AF-G2RBB4-F1
#
_entry.id   AF-G2RBB4-F1
#
_cell.length_a   1.000
_cell.length_b   1.000
_cell.length_c   1.000
_cell.angle_alpha   90.00
_cell.angle_beta   90.00
_cell.angle_gamma   90.00
#
_symmetry.space_group_name_H-M   'P 1'
#
loop_
_entity.id
_entity.type
_entity.pdbx_description
1 polymer ?
#
loop_
_entity_poly.entity_id
_entity_poly.type
_entity_poly.pdbx_seq_one_letter_code
_entity_poly.pdbx_strand_id
1 'polypeptide(L)'
;MVIANCEAINCLRKAGVPEEQLLPVQGGERLPLFTREVRLRAQRGEVPLAAWPPGRPPYPHHSLAALSVHVWPSLHAFVPFPHPQIMDTGVVYTDDEPYASTLDITLGMKYGLLRLRDVVPAEQMDDGMRSFCDYVDDREKHVFSHCDGGQLMYNFIIDGKALLWSAHLGGYEGILKSIEPKPQIAILAIAGRANLDGRPFRGVGRPVCVQARPVVGAAEAGHLVLTR
;
A
#
# COMPACT_ATOMS: atom_id res chain seq x y z
N MET A 1 10.98 5.71 -7.69
CA MET A 1 9.99 5.60 -6.61
C MET A 1 9.95 4.15 -6.23
N VAL A 2 10.03 3.88 -4.94
CA VAL A 2 9.97 2.55 -4.33
C VAL A 2 8.69 2.52 -3.51
N ILE A 3 7.85 1.54 -3.83
CA ILE A 3 6.58 1.29 -3.13
C ILE A 3 6.81 -0.01 -2.38
N ALA A 4 6.80 0.05 -1.06
CA ALA A 4 7.12 -1.09 -0.21
C ALA A 4 6.48 -0.96 1.17
N ASN A 5 6.52 -2.04 1.95
CA ASN A 5 6.09 -1.97 3.35
C ASN A 5 6.97 -1.01 4.16
N CYS A 6 6.46 -0.59 5.32
CA CYS A 6 7.11 0.40 6.17
C CYS A 6 8.54 0.01 6.56
N GLU A 7 8.81 -1.28 6.82
CA GLU A 7 10.15 -1.74 7.20
C GLU A 7 11.17 -1.65 6.06
N ALA A 8 10.80 -2.07 4.85
CA ALA A 8 11.67 -1.92 3.68
C ALA A 8 11.95 -0.45 3.37
N ILE A 9 10.94 0.42 3.49
CA ILE A 9 11.10 1.87 3.35
C ILE A 9 12.05 2.43 4.42
N ASN A 10 11.94 1.99 5.67
CA ASN A 10 12.86 2.40 6.74
C ASN A 10 14.31 2.00 6.45
N CYS A 11 14.53 0.78 5.93
CA CYS A 11 15.84 0.32 5.51
C CYS A 11 16.42 1.18 4.38
N LEU A 12 15.63 1.48 3.35
CA LEU A 12 16.06 2.31 2.22
C LEU A 12 16.32 3.76 2.64
N ARG A 13 15.51 4.31 3.55
CA ARG A 13 15.74 5.63 4.14
C ARG A 13 17.07 5.68 4.88
N LYS A 14 17.36 4.68 5.72
CA LYS A 14 18.64 4.56 6.43
C LYS A 14 19.83 4.42 5.46
N ALA A 15 19.61 3.84 4.29
CA ALA A 15 20.60 3.75 3.21
C ALA A 15 20.74 5.04 2.36
N GLY A 16 20.00 6.10 2.69
CA GLY A 16 20.11 7.40 2.01
C GLY A 16 19.24 7.55 0.76
N VAL A 17 18.26 6.67 0.53
CA VAL A 17 17.29 6.87 -0.55
C VAL A 17 16.44 8.11 -0.23
N PRO A 18 16.29 9.08 -1.16
CA PRO A 18 15.53 10.30 -0.89
C PRO A 18 14.05 10.05 -0.57
N GLU A 19 13.51 10.79 0.39
CA GLU A 19 12.14 10.59 0.92
C GLU A 19 11.06 10.72 -0.15
N GLU A 20 11.26 11.60 -1.14
CA GLU A 20 10.33 11.79 -2.27
C GLU A 20 10.27 10.59 -3.21
N GLN A 21 11.19 9.63 -3.06
CA GLN A 21 11.17 8.37 -3.79
C GLN A 21 10.59 7.23 -2.98
N LEU A 22 10.29 7.41 -1.69
CA LEU A 22 9.87 6.36 -0.78
C LEU A 22 8.37 6.47 -0.48
N LEU A 23 7.64 5.40 -0.78
CA LEU A 23 6.20 5.34 -0.54
C LEU A 23 5.85 4.10 0.31
N PRO A 24 5.62 4.27 1.63
CA PRO A 24 5.19 3.18 2.49
C PRO A 24 3.73 2.81 2.21
N VAL A 25 3.46 1.51 2.12
CA VAL A 25 2.12 0.93 1.86
C VAL A 25 1.85 -0.25 2.78
N GLN A 26 0.57 -0.53 3.04
CA GLN A 26 0.11 -1.49 4.06
C GLN A 26 -0.75 -2.64 3.49
N GLY A 27 -1.20 -2.52 2.24
CA GLY A 27 -2.16 -3.43 1.63
C GLY A 27 -3.58 -2.88 1.78
N GLY A 28 -4.17 -2.49 0.65
CA GLY A 28 -5.42 -1.73 0.55
C GLY A 28 -5.30 -0.50 -0.36
N GLU A 29 -4.08 -0.14 -0.77
CA GLU A 29 -3.82 1.05 -1.58
C GLU A 29 -4.10 0.85 -3.07
N ARG A 30 -4.62 1.89 -3.70
CA ARG A 30 -4.65 2.04 -5.16
C ARG A 30 -3.83 3.26 -5.51
N LEU A 31 -2.77 3.08 -6.30
CA LEU A 31 -1.78 4.13 -6.52
C LEU A 31 -1.63 4.45 -8.00
N PRO A 32 -1.74 5.73 -8.40
CA PRO A 32 -1.33 6.17 -9.72
C PRO A 32 0.20 6.21 -9.80
N LEU A 33 0.76 5.62 -10.84
CA LEU A 33 2.20 5.64 -11.12
C LEU A 33 2.51 6.60 -12.25
N PHE A 34 3.53 7.42 -12.04
CA PHE A 34 3.91 8.48 -12.96
C PHE A 34 5.30 8.26 -13.52
N THR A 35 5.49 8.63 -14.79
CA THR A 35 6.81 8.70 -15.39
C THR A 35 7.69 9.71 -14.65
N ARG A 36 9.00 9.60 -14.82
CA ARG A 36 9.96 10.57 -14.24
C ARG A 36 9.67 11.98 -14.73
N GLU A 37 9.36 12.14 -16.01
CA GLU A 37 9.09 13.42 -16.64
C GLU A 37 7.89 14.12 -16.01
N VAL A 38 6.75 13.43 -15.86
CA VAL A 38 5.54 13.98 -15.23
C VAL A 38 5.82 14.45 -13.80
N ARG A 39 6.59 13.68 -13.02
CA ARG A 39 6.97 14.08 -11.65
C ARG A 39 7.84 15.34 -11.62
N LEU A 40 8.82 15.45 -12.53
CA LEU A 40 9.67 16.64 -12.62
C LEU A 40 8.88 17.89 -13.05
N ARG A 41 7.92 17.73 -13.97
CA ARG A 41 7.01 18.80 -14.38
C ARG A 41 6.09 19.25 -13.24
N ALA A 42 5.60 18.31 -12.44
CA ALA A 42 4.78 18.62 -11.25
C ALA A 42 5.58 19.42 -10.21
N GLN A 43 6.84 19.07 -9.97
CA GLN A 43 7.74 19.84 -9.09
C GLN A 43 7.96 21.27 -9.56
N ARG A 44 7.88 21.53 -10.88
CA ARG A 44 7.98 22.88 -11.47
C ARG A 44 6.64 23.61 -11.59
N GLY A 45 5.53 22.97 -11.20
CA GLY A 45 4.19 23.54 -11.34
C GLY A 45 3.66 23.60 -12.77
N GLU A 46 4.22 22.79 -13.68
CA GLU A 46 3.89 22.81 -15.12
C GLU A 46 2.73 21.87 -15.50
N VAL A 47 2.17 21.15 -14.53
CA VAL A 47 1.07 20.20 -14.73
C VAL A 47 0.09 20.29 -13.56
N PRO A 48 -1.17 19.88 -13.76
CA PRO A 48 -2.15 19.78 -12.68
C PRO A 48 -1.61 18.94 -11.51
N LEU A 49 -1.80 19.45 -10.30
CA LEU A 49 -1.44 18.80 -9.05
C LEU A 49 -2.69 18.21 -8.41
N ALA A 50 -2.53 17.10 -7.70
CA ALA A 50 -3.62 16.58 -6.88
C ALA A 50 -3.81 17.44 -5.61
N ALA A 51 -5.05 17.50 -5.10
CA ALA A 51 -5.37 18.24 -3.89
C ALA A 51 -4.86 17.47 -2.66
N TRP A 52 -4.12 18.13 -1.76
CA TRP A 52 -3.45 17.46 -0.64
C TRP A 52 -3.25 18.36 0.59
N PRO A 53 -3.02 17.78 1.78
CA PRO A 53 -2.69 18.51 2.99
C PRO A 53 -1.43 19.40 2.84
N PRO A 54 -1.35 20.52 3.58
CA PRO A 54 -0.20 21.40 3.57
C PRO A 54 1.12 20.65 3.90
N GLY A 55 2.23 21.10 3.31
CA GLY A 55 3.57 20.62 3.66
C GLY A 55 4.06 19.36 2.91
N ARG A 56 3.23 18.77 2.04
CA ARG A 56 3.67 17.69 1.12
C ARG A 56 4.33 18.28 -0.15
N PRO A 57 5.40 17.66 -0.68
CA PRO A 57 5.94 18.02 -2.00
C PRO A 57 4.89 17.89 -3.11
N PRO A 58 4.96 18.72 -4.20
CA PRO A 58 4.02 18.66 -5.32
C PRO A 58 3.86 17.25 -5.88
N TYR A 59 2.61 16.79 -5.98
CA TYR A 59 2.26 15.46 -6.48
C TYR A 59 1.37 15.58 -7.72
N PRO A 60 1.68 14.89 -8.84
CA PRO A 60 0.90 15.02 -10.07
C PRO A 60 -0.56 14.58 -9.88
N HIS A 61 -1.48 15.24 -10.59
CA HIS A 61 -2.86 14.80 -10.65
C HIS A 61 -2.97 13.40 -11.26
N HIS A 62 -3.86 12.55 -10.73
CA HIS A 62 -3.96 11.15 -11.11
C HIS A 62 -4.33 10.93 -12.60
N SER A 63 -4.92 11.93 -13.26
CA SER A 63 -5.19 11.90 -14.70
C SER A 63 -3.93 11.82 -15.57
N LEU A 64 -2.75 12.07 -14.99
CA LEU A 64 -1.45 11.97 -15.66
C LEU A 64 -0.74 10.63 -15.40
N ALA A 65 -1.41 9.69 -14.72
CA ALA A 65 -0.83 8.40 -14.41
C ALA A 65 -0.54 7.62 -15.71
N ALA A 66 0.65 7.02 -15.78
CA ALA A 66 1.02 6.13 -16.87
C ALA A 66 0.38 4.75 -16.69
N LEU A 67 0.24 4.31 -15.43
CA LEU A 67 -0.39 3.06 -15.04
C LEU A 67 -0.78 3.13 -13.56
N SER A 68 -1.51 2.13 -13.07
CA SER A 68 -1.91 2.06 -11.67
C SER A 68 -1.41 0.79 -11.01
N VAL A 69 -1.30 0.78 -9.69
CA VAL A 69 -1.02 -0.45 -8.92
C VAL A 69 -1.98 -0.56 -7.75
N HIS A 70 -2.62 -1.72 -7.64
CA HIS A 70 -3.41 -2.09 -6.47
C HIS A 70 -2.52 -2.91 -5.56
N VAL A 71 -2.23 -2.40 -4.37
CA VAL A 71 -1.42 -3.08 -3.36
C VAL A 71 -2.35 -3.88 -2.48
N TRP A 72 -2.14 -5.19 -2.42
CA TRP A 72 -2.92 -6.09 -1.60
C TRP A 72 -2.07 -6.58 -0.43
N PRO A 73 -2.66 -6.77 0.75
CA PRO A 73 -1.97 -7.43 1.83
C PRO A 73 -1.77 -8.91 1.46
N SER A 74 -0.54 -9.40 1.55
CA SER A 74 -0.26 -10.83 1.43
C SER A 74 -0.54 -11.54 2.75
N LEU A 75 -0.36 -10.84 3.88
CA LEU A 75 -0.75 -11.29 5.21
C LEU A 75 -1.38 -10.16 6.02
N HIS A 76 -2.54 -10.38 6.63
CA HIS A 76 -3.18 -9.43 7.55
C HIS A 76 -3.81 -10.11 8.77
N ALA A 77 -4.27 -9.30 9.72
CA ALA A 77 -4.81 -9.72 11.00
C ALA A 77 -5.78 -10.90 10.88
N PHE A 78 -5.51 -11.95 11.66
CA PHE A 78 -6.43 -13.05 11.87
C PHE A 78 -7.64 -12.53 12.65
N VAL A 79 -8.82 -12.53 12.01
CA VAL A 79 -10.08 -12.31 12.73
C VAL A 79 -10.55 -13.68 13.23
N PRO A 80 -10.54 -13.94 14.54
CA PRO A 80 -10.96 -15.24 15.07
C PRO A 80 -12.44 -15.48 14.79
N PHE A 81 -12.77 -16.73 14.46
CA PHE A 81 -14.16 -17.17 14.33
C PHE A 81 -14.74 -17.52 15.71
N PRO A 82 -16.00 -17.17 16.01
CA PRO A 82 -16.95 -16.46 15.16
C PRO A 82 -16.77 -14.94 15.18
N HIS A 83 -16.93 -14.30 14.02
CA HIS A 83 -17.00 -12.85 13.89
C HIS A 83 -18.21 -12.48 13.01
N PRO A 84 -18.80 -11.28 13.17
CA PRO A 84 -19.86 -10.84 12.27
C PRO A 84 -19.32 -10.65 10.84
N GLN A 85 -20.16 -10.91 9.83
CA GLN A 85 -19.80 -10.68 8.43
C GLN A 85 -19.70 -9.18 8.09
N ILE A 86 -20.43 -8.35 8.83
CA ILE A 86 -20.46 -6.90 8.67
C ILE A 86 -20.11 -6.30 10.03
N MET A 87 -19.09 -5.46 10.08
CA MET A 87 -18.82 -4.59 11.23
C MET A 87 -19.41 -3.22 10.91
N ASP A 88 -20.52 -2.87 11.57
CA ASP A 88 -21.13 -1.55 11.40
C ASP A 88 -20.28 -0.51 12.13
N THR A 89 -19.56 0.31 11.37
CA THR A 89 -18.73 1.41 11.88
C THR A 89 -19.49 2.74 11.96
N GLY A 90 -20.80 2.76 11.67
CA GLY A 90 -21.66 3.95 11.73
C GLY A 90 -21.42 4.97 10.61
N VAL A 91 -20.57 4.66 9.64
CA VAL A 91 -20.22 5.55 8.52
C VAL A 91 -20.25 4.77 7.22
N VAL A 92 -21.01 5.26 6.25
CA VAL A 92 -21.05 4.73 4.88
C VAL A 92 -20.25 5.66 3.98
N TYR A 93 -19.18 5.15 3.41
CA TYR A 93 -18.39 5.88 2.41
C TYR A 93 -19.07 5.73 1.05
N THR A 94 -19.55 6.84 0.48
CA THR A 94 -20.27 6.88 -0.81
C THR A 94 -19.45 7.47 -1.95
N ASP A 95 -18.30 8.07 -1.66
CA ASP A 95 -17.47 8.74 -2.64
C ASP A 95 -16.59 7.73 -3.38
N ASP A 96 -16.66 7.74 -4.71
CA ASP A 96 -15.97 6.79 -5.59
C ASP A 96 -14.64 7.39 -6.11
N GLU A 97 -13.82 7.91 -5.20
CA GLU A 97 -12.48 8.40 -5.55
C GLU A 97 -11.55 7.22 -5.86
N PRO A 98 -11.08 7.05 -7.10
CA PRO A 98 -10.48 5.79 -7.57
C PRO A 98 -9.15 5.42 -6.89
N TYR A 99 -8.54 6.38 -6.17
CA TYR A 99 -7.25 6.24 -5.50
C TYR A 99 -7.30 6.58 -4.01
N ALA A 100 -8.46 6.93 -3.46
CA ALA A 100 -8.63 7.15 -2.03
C ALA A 100 -8.33 5.84 -1.28
N SER A 101 -7.40 5.87 -0.33
CA SER A 101 -6.92 4.65 0.34
C SER A 101 -6.20 4.90 1.67
N THR A 102 -5.73 3.81 2.29
CA THR A 102 -4.90 3.82 3.50
C THR A 102 -3.60 4.62 3.35
N LEU A 103 -3.14 4.88 2.12
CA LEU A 103 -2.04 5.80 1.90
C LEU A 103 -2.40 7.22 2.34
N ASP A 104 -3.62 7.68 2.11
CA ASP A 104 -4.04 9.05 2.45
C ASP A 104 -4.08 9.25 3.95
N ILE A 105 -4.48 8.21 4.69
CA ILE A 105 -4.37 8.17 6.15
C ILE A 105 -2.89 8.25 6.55
N THR A 106 -2.02 7.45 5.94
CA THR A 106 -0.57 7.46 6.23
C THR A 106 0.05 8.85 5.97
N LEU A 107 -0.36 9.50 4.88
CA LEU A 107 0.10 10.83 4.50
C LEU A 107 -0.50 11.92 5.40
N GLY A 108 -1.77 11.80 5.79
CA GLY A 108 -2.44 12.69 6.74
C GLY A 108 -1.83 12.60 8.14
N MET A 109 -1.42 11.40 8.57
CA MET A 109 -0.59 11.21 9.75
C MET A 109 0.75 11.92 9.60
N LYS A 110 1.49 11.63 8.52
CA LYS A 110 2.87 12.11 8.31
C LYS A 110 2.98 13.63 8.15
N TYR A 111 2.09 14.24 7.37
CA TYR A 111 2.16 15.66 7.01
C TYR A 111 1.13 16.52 7.76
N GLY A 112 0.13 15.91 8.38
CA GLY A 112 -0.90 16.60 9.17
C GLY A 112 -0.74 16.35 10.66
N LEU A 113 -1.35 15.29 11.19
CA LEU A 113 -1.51 15.07 12.63
C LEU A 113 -0.17 15.04 13.38
N LEU A 114 0.85 14.36 12.86
CA LEU A 114 2.16 14.29 13.51
C LEU A 114 3.01 15.54 13.32
N ARG A 115 2.51 16.52 12.58
CA ARG A 115 3.08 17.85 12.40
C ARG A 115 2.10 18.92 12.85
N LEU A 116 1.20 18.59 13.79
CA LEU A 116 0.18 19.52 14.28
C LEU A 116 0.79 20.84 14.75
N ARG A 117 1.96 20.79 15.38
CA ARG A 117 2.74 21.97 15.81
C ARG A 117 3.19 22.88 14.67
N ASP A 118 3.41 22.35 13.47
CA ASP A 118 3.80 23.12 12.29
C ASP A 118 2.59 23.71 11.55
N VAL A 119 1.40 23.13 11.74
CA VAL A 119 0.20 23.43 10.95
C VAL A 119 -0.78 24.33 11.69
N VAL A 120 -0.88 24.19 13.02
CA VAL A 120 -1.78 24.96 13.87
C VAL A 120 -1.00 26.06 14.61
N PRO A 121 -1.40 27.33 14.55
CA PRO A 121 -0.75 28.39 15.32
C PRO A 121 -0.86 28.14 16.83
N ALA A 122 0.19 28.48 17.59
CA ALA A 122 0.28 28.17 19.02
C ALA A 122 -0.89 28.77 19.83
N GLU A 123 -1.34 29.95 19.45
CA GLU A 123 -2.48 30.67 20.03
C GLU A 123 -3.83 29.99 19.81
N GLN A 124 -3.93 29.06 18.84
CA GLN A 124 -5.14 28.29 18.54
C GLN A 124 -5.13 26.89 19.15
N MET A 125 -4.02 26.49 19.79
CA MET A 125 -3.94 25.18 20.43
C MET A 125 -4.66 25.18 21.78
N ASP A 126 -5.38 24.10 22.07
CA ASP A 126 -5.84 23.80 23.43
C ASP A 126 -4.80 22.96 24.20
N ASP A 127 -5.09 22.66 25.47
CA ASP A 127 -4.18 21.88 26.32
C ASP A 127 -4.00 20.44 25.82
N GLY A 128 -5.02 19.86 25.20
CA GLY A 128 -4.96 18.52 24.62
C GLY A 128 -4.03 18.48 23.41
N MET A 129 -4.15 19.46 22.52
CA MET A 129 -3.28 19.61 21.35
C MET A 129 -1.82 19.83 21.75
N ARG A 130 -1.57 20.69 22.75
CA ARG A 130 -0.21 20.92 23.29
C ARG A 130 0.39 19.63 23.85
N SER A 131 -0.34 18.94 24.71
CA SER A 131 0.08 17.67 25.32
C SER A 131 0.36 16.60 24.25
N PHE A 132 -0.50 16.51 23.23
CA PHE A 132 -0.27 15.61 22.11
C PHE A 132 1.00 15.97 21.33
N CYS A 133 1.22 17.26 21.03
CA CYS A 133 2.45 17.72 20.37
C CYS A 133 3.70 17.35 21.18
N ASP A 134 3.69 17.60 22.49
CA ASP A 134 4.81 17.25 23.38
C ASP A 134 5.10 15.75 23.36
N TYR A 135 4.06 14.91 23.31
CA TYR A 135 4.23 13.46 23.20
C TYR A 135 4.82 13.03 21.85
N VAL A 136 4.34 13.56 20.72
CA VAL A 136 4.78 13.12 19.40
C VAL A 136 6.15 13.66 18.99
N ASP A 137 6.53 14.82 19.52
CA ASP A 137 7.81 15.48 19.23
C ASP A 137 8.99 14.84 19.98
N ASP A 138 8.75 14.24 21.15
CA ASP A 138 9.78 13.48 21.89
C ASP A 138 9.99 12.10 21.25
N ARG A 139 10.73 12.09 20.14
CA ARG A 139 11.07 10.89 19.37
C ARG A 139 12.12 10.00 20.03
N GLU A 140 12.78 10.48 21.08
CA GLU A 140 13.74 9.69 21.86
C GLU A 140 13.01 8.80 22.86
N LYS A 141 12.00 9.35 23.54
CA LYS A 141 11.20 8.63 24.53
C LYS A 141 10.01 7.91 23.94
N HIS A 142 9.38 8.48 22.91
CA HIS A 142 8.14 8.00 22.30
C HIS A 142 8.40 7.56 20.85
N VAL A 143 8.91 6.33 20.73
CA VAL A 143 9.22 5.72 19.43
C VAL A 143 7.97 5.07 18.85
N PHE A 144 7.49 5.58 17.71
CA PHE A 144 6.38 5.00 16.95
C PHE A 144 6.56 5.23 15.45
N SER A 145 5.76 4.56 14.62
CA SER A 145 5.73 4.79 13.18
C SER A 145 4.40 5.40 12.76
N HIS A 146 4.41 6.19 11.68
CA HIS A 146 3.20 6.70 11.03
C HIS A 146 2.66 5.74 9.95
N CYS A 147 3.39 4.64 9.69
CA CYS A 147 3.00 3.54 8.82
C CYS A 147 3.20 2.20 9.50
N ASP A 148 2.40 1.22 9.09
CA ASP A 148 2.64 -0.21 9.31
C ASP A 148 2.84 -0.91 7.96
N GLY A 149 3.06 -2.22 7.94
CA GLY A 149 2.98 -3.02 6.74
C GLY A 149 3.57 -4.42 6.88
N GLY A 150 2.93 -5.38 6.21
CA GLY A 150 3.35 -6.78 6.18
C GLY A 150 4.00 -7.19 4.85
N GLN A 151 3.88 -8.48 4.53
CA GLN A 151 4.12 -8.93 3.17
C GLN A 151 3.01 -8.43 2.24
N LEU A 152 3.35 -8.05 1.01
CA LEU A 152 2.45 -7.39 0.07
C LEU A 152 2.45 -8.09 -1.28
N MET A 153 1.33 -8.00 -1.98
CA MET A 153 1.17 -8.35 -3.39
C MET A 153 0.82 -7.10 -4.18
N TYR A 154 1.22 -7.04 -5.44
CA TYR A 154 1.07 -5.85 -6.28
C TYR A 154 0.39 -6.25 -7.57
N ASN A 155 -0.80 -5.71 -7.83
CA ASN A 155 -1.53 -5.94 -9.06
C ASN A 155 -1.44 -4.68 -9.93
N PHE A 156 -0.54 -4.70 -10.92
CA PHE A 156 -0.29 -3.57 -11.81
C PHE A 156 -1.33 -3.54 -12.92
N ILE A 157 -1.98 -2.40 -13.09
CA ILE A 157 -3.03 -2.16 -14.08
C ILE A 157 -2.46 -1.32 -15.22
N ILE A 158 -2.31 -1.93 -16.38
CA ILE A 158 -1.68 -1.38 -17.58
C ILE A 158 -2.67 -1.56 -18.72
N ASP A 159 -3.18 -0.46 -19.27
CA ASP A 159 -4.18 -0.49 -20.35
C ASP A 159 -5.38 -1.43 -20.09
N GLY A 160 -5.87 -1.42 -18.85
CA GLY A 160 -6.98 -2.27 -18.39
C GLY A 160 -6.62 -3.74 -18.13
N LYS A 161 -5.37 -4.14 -18.36
CA LYS A 161 -4.84 -5.48 -18.06
C LYS A 161 -4.06 -5.48 -16.75
N ALA A 162 -4.08 -6.60 -16.07
CA ALA A 162 -3.58 -6.80 -14.73
C ALA A 162 -2.40 -7.80 -14.68
N LEU A 163 -1.30 -7.37 -14.08
CA LEU A 163 -0.12 -8.18 -13.79
C LEU A 163 0.06 -8.25 -12.27
N LEU A 164 -0.10 -9.45 -11.70
CA LEU A 164 0.14 -9.70 -10.29
C LEU A 164 1.62 -10.02 -10.06
N TRP A 165 2.23 -9.39 -9.06
CA TRP A 165 3.53 -9.76 -8.52
C TRP A 165 3.42 -10.05 -7.02
N SER A 166 3.97 -11.17 -6.60
CA SER A 166 4.10 -11.53 -5.17
C SER A 166 5.48 -12.12 -4.90
N ALA A 167 6.17 -11.56 -3.91
CA ALA A 167 7.44 -12.08 -3.41
C ALA A 167 7.28 -13.31 -2.48
N HIS A 168 6.06 -13.80 -2.29
CA HIS A 168 5.80 -14.95 -1.43
C HIS A 168 4.95 -16.01 -2.14
N LEU A 169 5.26 -17.27 -1.85
CA LEU A 169 4.46 -18.40 -2.28
C LEU A 169 3.32 -18.60 -1.27
N GLY A 170 2.21 -17.91 -1.48
CA GLY A 170 1.08 -18.01 -0.55
C GLY A 170 0.21 -16.77 -0.51
N GLY A 171 -0.80 -16.83 0.35
CA GLY A 171 -1.71 -15.72 0.62
C GLY A 171 -2.95 -16.17 1.35
N TYR A 172 -3.82 -15.20 1.64
CA TYR A 172 -5.15 -15.47 2.17
C TYR A 172 -6.12 -15.74 1.02
N GLU A 173 -6.86 -16.84 1.11
CA GLU A 173 -7.75 -17.31 0.05
C GLU A 173 -8.81 -16.25 -0.30
N GLY A 174 -9.39 -15.61 0.73
CA GLY A 174 -10.36 -14.54 0.56
C GLY A 174 -9.81 -13.36 -0.24
N ILE A 175 -8.56 -12.96 0.00
CA ILE A 175 -7.90 -11.88 -0.74
C ILE A 175 -7.66 -12.33 -2.17
N LEU A 176 -7.03 -13.48 -2.36
CA LEU A 176 -6.68 -14.01 -3.68
C LEU A 176 -7.92 -14.13 -4.60
N LYS A 177 -9.06 -14.57 -4.05
CA LYS A 177 -10.34 -14.64 -4.78
C LYS A 177 -10.94 -13.27 -5.10
N SER A 178 -10.67 -12.27 -4.27
CA SER A 178 -11.28 -10.92 -4.36
C SER A 178 -10.43 -9.92 -5.14
N ILE A 179 -9.22 -10.28 -5.58
CA ILE A 179 -8.38 -9.38 -6.39
C ILE A 179 -9.14 -8.98 -7.65
N GLU A 180 -9.33 -7.68 -7.82
CA GLU A 180 -9.85 -7.06 -9.04
C GLU A 180 -8.99 -5.85 -9.47
N PRO A 181 -8.82 -5.64 -10.78
CA PRO A 181 -9.16 -6.57 -11.87
C PRO A 181 -8.35 -7.87 -11.78
N LYS A 182 -8.96 -9.00 -12.17
CA LYS A 182 -8.29 -10.31 -12.18
C LYS A 182 -6.99 -10.27 -13.00
N PRO A 183 -5.84 -10.69 -12.45
CA PRO A 183 -4.58 -10.73 -13.20
C PRO A 183 -4.67 -11.68 -14.39
N GLN A 184 -4.11 -11.28 -15.53
CA GLN A 184 -3.87 -12.18 -16.67
C GLN A 184 -2.50 -12.87 -16.56
N ILE A 185 -1.55 -12.22 -15.88
CA ILE A 185 -0.21 -12.75 -15.64
C ILE A 185 0.06 -12.66 -14.14
N ALA A 186 0.63 -13.71 -13.55
CA ALA A 186 1.07 -13.73 -12.18
C ALA A 186 2.54 -14.14 -12.09
N ILE A 187 3.36 -13.29 -11.47
CA ILE A 187 4.76 -13.55 -11.14
C ILE A 187 4.82 -13.83 -9.64
N LEU A 188 5.07 -15.08 -9.29
CA LEU A 188 5.11 -15.54 -7.90
C LEU A 188 6.52 -16.03 -7.58
N ALA A 189 7.12 -15.50 -6.52
CA ALA A 189 8.36 -16.05 -6.01
C ALA A 189 8.10 -17.39 -5.33
N ILE A 190 8.78 -18.44 -5.79
CA ILE A 190 8.68 -19.80 -5.26
C ILE A 190 9.93 -20.03 -4.40
N ALA A 191 9.85 -19.63 -3.13
CA ALA A 191 10.90 -19.87 -2.16
C ALA A 191 10.31 -20.49 -0.89
N GLY A 192 10.83 -21.67 -0.51
CA GLY A 192 10.43 -22.37 0.71
C GLY A 192 9.02 -22.97 0.65
N ARG A 193 8.43 -23.16 1.84
CA ARG A 193 7.12 -23.77 2.01
C ARG A 193 6.03 -22.71 1.87
N ALA A 194 5.02 -23.02 1.07
CA ALA A 194 3.92 -22.11 0.86
C ALA A 194 3.11 -21.85 2.14
N ASN A 195 2.44 -20.70 2.22
CA ASN A 195 1.49 -20.37 3.27
C ASN A 195 0.08 -20.18 2.69
N LEU A 196 -0.94 -20.81 3.28
CA LEU A 196 -2.35 -20.58 2.95
C LEU A 196 -3.08 -20.20 4.23
N ASP A 197 -3.73 -19.04 4.24
CA ASP A 197 -4.49 -18.50 5.38
C ASP A 197 -3.70 -18.50 6.71
N GLY A 198 -2.43 -18.08 6.65
CA GLY A 198 -1.54 -18.03 7.79
C GLY A 198 -0.95 -19.37 8.22
N ARG A 199 -1.29 -20.49 7.54
CA ARG A 199 -0.80 -21.83 7.87
C ARG A 199 0.19 -22.36 6.83
N PRO A 200 1.28 -23.03 7.26
CA PRO A 200 2.17 -23.73 6.33
C PRO A 200 1.40 -24.78 5.51
N PHE A 201 1.39 -24.62 4.20
CA PHE A 201 0.68 -25.49 3.27
C PHE A 201 1.16 -26.94 3.43
N ARG A 202 0.24 -27.90 3.53
CA ARG A 202 0.56 -29.33 3.62
C ARG A 202 0.34 -29.98 2.25
N GLY A 203 1.41 -30.07 1.45
CA GLY A 203 1.43 -30.68 0.12
C GLY A 203 2.74 -30.40 -0.61
N VAL A 204 2.95 -31.00 -1.78
CA VAL A 204 4.02 -30.58 -2.72
C VAL A 204 3.74 -29.14 -3.18
N GLY A 205 4.73 -28.28 -3.46
CA GLY A 205 4.48 -26.86 -3.80
C GLY A 205 3.79 -26.62 -5.16
N ARG A 206 3.70 -27.65 -6.01
CA ARG A 206 3.12 -27.59 -7.36
C ARG A 206 1.62 -27.22 -7.41
N PRO A 207 0.73 -27.69 -6.51
CA PRO A 207 -0.69 -27.34 -6.47
C PRO A 207 -0.97 -25.92 -5.97
N VAL A 208 -0.02 -25.21 -5.36
CA VAL A 208 -0.22 -23.78 -4.99
C VAL A 208 -0.20 -22.90 -6.25
N CYS A 209 0.62 -23.25 -7.24
CA CYS A 209 0.54 -22.65 -8.58
C CYS A 209 -0.76 -23.02 -9.31
N VAL A 210 -1.38 -24.17 -8.98
CA VAL A 210 -2.64 -24.64 -9.57
C VAL A 210 -3.87 -24.07 -8.83
N GLN A 211 -3.78 -23.78 -7.53
CA GLN A 211 -4.78 -23.04 -6.74
C GLN A 211 -4.71 -21.52 -6.94
N ALA A 212 -3.69 -21.01 -7.64
CA ALA A 212 -3.70 -19.68 -8.21
C ALA A 212 -4.46 -19.60 -9.56
N ARG A 213 -4.91 -20.73 -10.14
CA ARG A 213 -5.74 -20.73 -11.36
C ARG A 213 -7.09 -20.01 -11.25
N PRO A 214 -7.76 -19.94 -10.09
CA PRO A 214 -8.95 -19.09 -9.93
C PRO A 214 -8.61 -17.60 -9.78
N VAL A 215 -7.34 -17.26 -9.49
CA VAL A 215 -6.84 -15.87 -9.36
C VAL A 215 -6.51 -15.31 -10.75
N VAL A 216 -5.91 -16.13 -11.61
CA VAL A 216 -5.65 -15.79 -13.01
C VAL A 216 -6.88 -16.15 -13.82
N GLY A 217 -7.63 -15.16 -14.31
CA GLY A 217 -8.80 -15.41 -15.17
C GLY A 217 -8.43 -16.40 -16.28
N ALA A 218 -9.31 -17.37 -16.56
CA ALA A 218 -9.04 -18.48 -17.48
C ALA A 218 -8.72 -18.02 -18.91
N ALA A 219 -7.48 -17.61 -19.15
CA ALA A 219 -6.91 -17.33 -20.46
C ALA A 219 -5.38 -17.36 -20.32
N GLU A 220 -4.76 -18.43 -20.82
CA GLU A 220 -3.32 -18.57 -21.08
C GLU A 220 -2.37 -17.96 -20.02
N ALA A 221 -2.34 -18.58 -18.83
CA ALA A 221 -1.36 -18.24 -17.82
C ALA A 221 0.06 -18.63 -18.29
N GLY A 222 0.79 -17.67 -18.87
CA GLY A 222 2.24 -17.75 -19.02
C GLY A 222 2.90 -17.68 -17.64
N HIS A 223 3.39 -18.81 -17.14
CA HIS A 223 4.07 -18.88 -15.85
C HIS A 223 5.56 -18.59 -16.06
N LEU A 224 6.01 -17.36 -15.77
CA LEU A 224 7.44 -17.12 -15.62
C LEU A 224 7.83 -17.48 -14.18
N VAL A 225 8.37 -18.68 -14.02
CA VAL A 225 8.89 -19.18 -12.75
C VAL A 225 10.34 -18.71 -12.59
N LEU A 226 10.58 -17.83 -11.62
CA LEU A 226 11.92 -17.47 -11.18
C LEU A 226 12.30 -18.36 -9.99
N THR A 227 13.00 -19.47 -10.24
CA THR A 227 13.70 -20.24 -9.20
C THR A 227 15.08 -19.61 -8.97
N ARG A 228 15.46 -19.46 -7.70
CA ARG A 228 16.88 -19.29 -7.35
C ARG A 228 17.61 -20.61 -7.46
#